data_AF-A0A952X4A8-F1
#
_entry.id   AF-A0A952X4A8-F1
#
_cell.length_a   1.000
_cell.length_b   1.000
_cell.length_c   1.000
_cell.angle_alpha   90.00
_cell.angle_beta   90.00
_cell.angle_gamma   90.00
#
_symmetry.space_group_name_H-M   'P 1'
#
loop_
_entity.id
_entity.type
_entity.pdbx_description
1 polymer ?
#
loop_
_entity_poly.entity_id
_entity_poly.type
_entity_poly.pdbx_seq_one_letter_code
_entity_poly.pdbx_strand_id
1 'polypeptide(L)'
;MDPLSAQPNDFAGASGTSPEAREESMLDAVLDRTQADRSESLRPEHVAALREIARRRSGEEACSPEAVREIVEVLVRDMWSAMGVRFSDAWTRSVAVDIADTLSDDERSLQRINAFWADLRKGAV
;
A
#
# COMPACT_ATOMS: atom_id res chain seq x y z
N MET A 1 1.46 -9.60 -60.15
CA MET A 1 1.38 -8.29 -59.48
C MET A 1 0.12 -8.35 -58.63
N ASP A 2 0.29 -8.68 -57.35
CA ASP A 2 -0.78 -8.80 -56.38
C ASP A 2 -0.94 -7.48 -55.60
N PRO A 3 -2.17 -6.97 -55.39
CA PRO A 3 -2.41 -5.82 -54.53
C PRO A 3 -2.39 -6.28 -53.06
N LEU A 4 -1.32 -5.95 -52.34
CA LEU A 4 -1.28 -6.13 -50.89
C LEU A 4 -2.21 -5.10 -50.22
N SER A 5 -3.28 -5.63 -49.64
CA SER A 5 -4.22 -4.97 -48.75
C SER A 5 -3.49 -4.31 -47.59
N ALA A 6 -3.41 -2.98 -47.59
CA ALA A 6 -3.12 -2.22 -46.38
C ALA A 6 -4.38 -2.22 -45.51
N GLN A 7 -4.49 -3.18 -44.59
CA GLN A 7 -5.43 -3.08 -43.48
C GLN A 7 -5.01 -1.90 -42.60
N PRO A 8 -5.94 -1.05 -42.14
CA PRO A 8 -5.65 -0.09 -41.08
C PRO A 8 -5.40 -0.88 -39.81
N ASN A 9 -4.18 -0.78 -39.26
CA ASN A 9 -3.95 -1.19 -37.88
C ASN A 9 -4.73 -0.24 -36.98
N ASP A 10 -5.93 -0.67 -36.60
CA ASP A 10 -6.65 -0.22 -35.41
C ASP A 10 -5.75 -0.42 -34.19
N PHE A 11 -4.94 0.59 -33.86
CA PHE A 11 -4.48 0.79 -32.49
C PHE A 11 -5.62 1.45 -31.70
N ALA A 12 -6.71 0.71 -31.57
CA ALA A 12 -7.72 0.96 -30.55
C ALA A 12 -7.16 0.50 -29.20
N GLY A 13 -7.07 1.44 -28.25
CA GLY A 13 -7.17 1.11 -26.84
C GLY A 13 -5.88 0.83 -26.09
N ALA A 14 -5.07 1.85 -25.82
CA ALA A 14 -4.24 1.90 -24.62
C ALA A 14 -3.97 3.35 -24.18
N SER A 15 -5.00 4.19 -24.21
CA SER A 15 -4.96 5.51 -23.59
C SER A 15 -5.94 5.51 -22.43
N GLY A 16 -5.41 5.59 -21.21
CA GLY A 16 -6.21 5.94 -20.04
C GLY A 16 -6.53 4.80 -19.09
N THR A 17 -5.53 4.19 -18.47
CA THR A 17 -5.73 3.91 -17.03
C THR A 17 -5.74 5.27 -16.35
N SER A 18 -6.92 5.74 -15.93
CA SER A 18 -7.05 6.94 -15.10
C SER A 18 -6.04 6.84 -13.94
N PRO A 19 -5.40 7.95 -13.51
CA PRO A 19 -4.59 7.95 -12.29
C PRO A 19 -5.33 7.28 -11.12
N GLU A 20 -6.63 7.52 -11.03
CA GLU A 20 -7.56 6.93 -10.05
C GLU A 20 -7.62 5.40 -10.15
N ALA A 21 -7.61 4.83 -11.36
CA ALA A 21 -7.62 3.38 -11.56
C ALA A 21 -6.28 2.72 -11.19
N ARG A 22 -5.17 3.47 -11.28
CA ARG A 22 -3.86 3.01 -10.77
C ARG A 22 -3.80 3.10 -9.25
N GLU A 23 -4.37 4.15 -8.66
CA GLU A 23 -4.50 4.29 -7.20
C GLU A 23 -5.40 3.22 -6.62
N GLU A 24 -6.57 2.97 -7.22
CA GLU A 24 -7.52 1.94 -6.79
C GLU A 24 -6.89 0.54 -6.91
N SER A 25 -6.15 0.27 -8.00
CA SER A 25 -5.38 -0.98 -8.14
C SER A 25 -4.21 -1.09 -7.15
N MET A 26 -3.60 0.02 -6.73
CA MET A 26 -2.56 0.03 -5.70
C MET A 26 -3.15 -0.13 -4.30
N LEU A 27 -4.31 0.48 -4.03
CA LEU A 27 -5.07 0.33 -2.80
C LEU A 27 -5.56 -1.11 -2.65
N ASP A 28 -6.14 -1.68 -3.70
CA ASP A 28 -6.52 -3.10 -3.72
C ASP A 28 -5.29 -3.99 -3.59
N ALA A 29 -4.15 -3.69 -4.21
CA ALA A 29 -2.93 -4.46 -4.01
C ALA A 29 -2.37 -4.33 -2.58
N VAL A 30 -2.46 -3.16 -1.96
CA VAL A 30 -2.06 -2.93 -0.55
C VAL A 30 -3.02 -3.69 0.36
N LEU A 31 -4.33 -3.58 0.15
CA LEU A 31 -5.37 -4.24 0.92
C LEU A 31 -5.33 -5.77 0.73
N ASP A 32 -5.15 -6.27 -0.48
CA ASP A 32 -5.00 -7.69 -0.78
C ASP A 32 -3.69 -8.23 -0.20
N ARG A 33 -2.58 -7.48 -0.24
CA ARG A 33 -1.36 -7.85 0.49
C ARG A 33 -1.57 -7.82 2.01
N THR A 34 -2.46 -6.96 2.50
CA THR A 34 -2.89 -7.00 3.91
C THR A 34 -3.80 -8.19 4.23
N GLN A 35 -4.44 -8.84 3.23
CA GLN A 35 -5.40 -9.94 3.42
C GLN A 35 -4.84 -11.33 3.09
N ALA A 36 -4.06 -11.43 2.01
CA ALA A 36 -3.46 -12.65 1.52
C ALA A 36 -2.27 -13.07 2.38
N ASP A 37 -1.60 -12.12 3.04
CA ASP A 37 -0.35 -12.34 3.75
C ASP A 37 -0.42 -12.11 5.25
N ARG A 38 -1.14 -13.02 5.90
CA ARG A 38 -0.68 -13.52 7.20
C ARG A 38 0.68 -14.25 7.10
N SER A 39 1.34 -14.30 5.93
CA SER A 39 2.55 -15.11 5.71
C SER A 39 3.49 -14.82 4.52
N GLU A 40 3.21 -13.99 3.48
CA GLU A 40 4.36 -13.43 2.71
C GLU A 40 5.10 -12.44 3.60
N SER A 41 6.29 -12.88 3.97
CA SER A 41 7.08 -12.33 5.05
C SER A 41 7.44 -10.88 4.75
N LEU A 42 6.72 -9.94 5.37
CA LEU A 42 7.27 -8.62 5.63
C LEU A 42 8.72 -8.80 6.07
N ARG A 43 9.62 -8.04 5.46
CA ARG A 43 11.02 -8.24 5.77
C ARG A 43 11.27 -7.89 7.24
N PRO A 44 12.16 -8.61 7.93
CA PRO A 44 12.33 -8.47 9.38
C PRO A 44 12.57 -7.04 9.85
N GLU A 45 13.26 -6.21 9.06
CA GLU A 45 13.48 -4.80 9.35
C GLU A 45 12.20 -3.96 9.35
N HIS A 46 11.24 -4.26 8.46
CA HIS A 46 9.95 -3.58 8.38
C HIS A 46 9.01 -4.07 9.49
N VAL A 47 9.04 -5.36 9.84
CA VAL A 47 8.33 -5.89 11.02
C VAL A 47 8.84 -5.23 12.30
N ALA A 48 10.16 -5.09 12.45
CA ALA A 48 10.75 -4.39 13.59
C ALA A 48 10.31 -2.92 13.65
N ALA A 49 10.24 -2.24 12.50
CA ALA A 49 9.74 -0.86 12.43
C ALA A 49 8.25 -0.75 12.83
N LEU A 50 7.40 -1.67 12.39
CA LEU A 50 5.98 -1.70 12.78
C LEU A 50 5.80 -1.95 14.28
N ARG A 51 6.55 -2.90 14.84
CA ARG A 51 6.54 -3.17 16.29
C ARG A 51 7.04 -1.97 17.09
N GLU A 52 8.03 -1.24 16.57
CA GLU A 52 8.51 -0.01 17.19
C GLU A 52 7.44 1.09 17.20
N ILE A 53 6.70 1.28 16.11
CA ILE A 53 5.56 2.21 16.05
C ILE A 53 4.52 1.83 17.11
N ALA A 54 4.13 0.56 17.16
CA ALA A 54 3.19 0.04 18.15
C ALA A 54 3.68 0.24 19.60
N ARG A 55 4.98 0.05 19.85
CA ARG A 55 5.60 0.27 21.15
C ARG A 55 5.55 1.74 21.58
N ARG A 56 5.95 2.65 20.69
CA ARG A 56 5.94 4.11 20.95
C ARG A 56 4.54 4.63 21.26
N ARG A 57 3.51 4.02 20.66
CA ARG A 57 2.10 4.41 20.78
C ARG A 57 1.27 3.39 21.57
N SER A 58 1.89 2.64 22.46
CA SER A 58 1.25 1.55 23.22
C SER A 58 0.06 2.00 24.09
N GLY A 59 0.01 3.29 24.43
CA GLY A 59 -1.11 3.92 25.16
C GLY A 59 -2.33 4.26 24.31
N GLU A 60 -2.26 4.10 22.98
CA GLU A 60 -3.39 4.36 22.08
C GLU A 60 -4.23 3.09 21.89
N GLU A 61 -5.51 3.13 22.28
CA GLU A 61 -6.43 2.00 22.10
C GLU A 61 -6.79 1.77 20.63
N ALA A 62 -7.07 2.85 19.90
CA ALA A 62 -7.33 2.85 18.47
C ALA A 62 -6.10 3.33 17.69
N CYS A 63 -6.02 2.97 16.41
CA CYS A 63 -4.98 3.48 15.52
C CYS A 63 -5.27 4.96 15.20
N SER A 64 -4.45 5.88 15.69
CA SER A 64 -4.56 7.31 15.35
C SER A 64 -4.22 7.56 13.87
N PRO A 65 -4.72 8.65 13.25
CA PRO A 65 -4.38 9.00 11.87
C PRO A 65 -2.87 9.08 11.63
N GLU A 66 -2.10 9.54 12.61
CA GLU A 66 -0.64 9.55 12.54
C GLU A 66 -0.04 8.14 12.59
N ALA A 67 -0.59 7.24 13.40
CA ALA A 67 -0.17 5.84 13.43
C ALA A 67 -0.48 5.13 12.10
N VAL A 68 -1.65 5.41 11.50
CA VAL A 68 -2.02 4.91 10.16
C VAL A 68 -0.97 5.33 9.14
N ARG A 69 -0.62 6.62 9.09
CA ARG A 69 0.42 7.14 8.18
C ARG A 69 1.78 6.48 8.39
N GLU A 70 2.22 6.32 9.64
CA GLU A 70 3.49 5.66 9.94
C GLU A 70 3.50 4.18 9.49
N ILE A 71 2.40 3.45 9.72
CA ILE A 71 2.25 2.06 9.28
C ILE A 71 2.30 1.97 7.76
N VAL A 72 1.51 2.80 7.07
CA VAL A 72 1.48 2.84 5.60
C VAL A 72 2.85 3.19 5.04
N GLU A 73 3.57 4.14 5.64
CA GLU A 73 4.93 4.49 5.20
C GLU A 73 5.87 3.27 5.26
N VAL A 74 5.80 2.47 6.33
CA VAL A 74 6.60 1.24 6.45
C VAL A 74 6.21 0.19 5.40
N LEU A 75 4.91 0.01 5.14
CA LEU A 75 4.42 -0.92 4.13
C LEU A 75 4.82 -0.51 2.71
N VAL A 76 4.75 0.78 2.40
CA VAL A 76 5.18 1.33 1.10
C VAL A 76 6.69 1.14 0.92
N ARG A 77 7.50 1.36 1.97
CA ARG A 77 8.95 1.07 1.93
C ARG A 77 9.23 -0.42 1.70
N ASP A 78 8.47 -1.30 2.36
CA ASP A 78 8.60 -2.74 2.16
C ASP A 78 8.29 -3.11 0.71
N MET A 79 7.19 -2.61 0.16
CA MET A 79 6.79 -2.84 -1.22
C MET A 79 7.87 -2.39 -2.21
N TRP A 80 8.41 -1.18 -2.03
CA TRP A 80 9.44 -0.67 -2.92
C TRP A 80 10.73 -1.47 -2.90
N SER A 81 11.21 -1.85 -1.71
CA SER A 81 12.43 -2.65 -1.69
C SER A 81 12.20 -4.12 -2.06
N ALA A 82 10.97 -4.65 -2.00
CA ALA A 82 10.62 -5.90 -2.66
C ALA A 82 10.69 -5.78 -4.20
N MET A 83 10.39 -4.61 -4.75
CA MET A 83 10.57 -4.31 -6.19
C MET A 83 12.01 -3.94 -6.57
N GLY A 84 12.94 -3.90 -5.60
CA GLY A 84 14.33 -3.47 -5.84
C GLY A 84 14.46 -1.97 -6.16
N VAL A 85 13.44 -1.17 -5.85
CA VAL A 85 13.41 0.27 -6.13
C VAL A 85 13.64 1.04 -4.83
N ARG A 86 14.36 2.15 -4.92
CA ARG A 86 14.55 3.10 -3.82
C ARG A 86 14.16 4.50 -4.27
N PHE A 87 13.06 5.01 -3.76
CA PHE A 87 12.70 6.42 -3.91
C PHE A 87 13.23 7.23 -2.72
N SER A 88 13.13 8.56 -2.81
CA SER A 88 13.49 9.45 -1.71
C SER A 88 12.50 9.34 -0.56
N ASP A 89 12.97 9.57 0.67
CA ASP A 89 12.11 9.55 1.86
C ASP A 89 10.95 10.56 1.77
N ALA A 90 11.18 11.70 1.12
CA ALA A 90 10.14 12.71 0.89
C ALA A 90 9.04 12.17 -0.04
N TRP A 91 9.41 11.45 -1.10
CA TRP A 91 8.46 10.81 -2.00
C TRP A 91 7.67 9.71 -1.28
N THR A 92 8.35 8.90 -0.45
CA THR A 92 7.68 7.86 0.37
C THR A 92 6.62 8.44 1.24
N ARG A 93 6.97 9.52 1.94
CA ARG A 93 6.07 10.13 2.88
C ARG A 93 4.87 10.74 2.18
N SER A 94 5.07 11.36 1.01
CA SER A 94 3.96 11.88 0.19
C SER A 94 2.99 10.76 -0.17
N VAL A 95 3.49 9.69 -0.79
CA VAL A 95 2.65 8.54 -1.19
C VAL A 95 1.97 7.88 0.00
N ALA A 96 2.66 7.78 1.13
CA ALA A 96 2.09 7.22 2.35
C ALA A 96 0.96 8.09 2.94
N VAL A 97 1.07 9.42 2.83
CA VAL A 97 0.00 10.34 3.24
C VAL A 97 -1.22 10.17 2.33
N ASP A 98 -1.03 10.16 1.01
CA ASP A 98 -2.13 10.02 0.06
C ASP A 98 -2.90 8.70 0.25
N ILE A 99 -2.17 7.60 0.44
CA ILE A 99 -2.74 6.29 0.73
C ILE A 99 -3.43 6.29 2.10
N ALA A 100 -2.80 6.83 3.14
CA ALA A 100 -3.38 6.85 4.49
C ALA A 100 -4.67 7.68 4.57
N ASP A 101 -4.72 8.81 3.86
CA ASP A 101 -5.91 9.65 3.79
C ASP A 101 -7.04 8.89 3.08
N THR A 102 -6.76 8.21 1.96
CA THR A 102 -7.76 7.39 1.26
C THR A 102 -8.25 6.21 2.11
N LEU A 103 -7.36 5.53 2.83
CA LEU A 103 -7.73 4.43 3.72
C LEU A 103 -8.54 4.90 4.94
N SER A 104 -8.41 6.17 5.33
CA SER A 104 -9.16 6.76 6.44
C SER A 104 -10.57 7.16 6.02
N ASP A 105 -10.78 7.48 4.74
CA ASP A 105 -12.10 7.80 4.18
C ASP A 105 -12.95 6.55 3.91
N ASP A 106 -12.34 5.37 3.78
CA ASP A 106 -13.03 4.09 3.64
C ASP A 106 -13.17 3.35 4.99
N GLU A 107 -14.42 3.23 5.48
CA GLU A 107 -14.72 2.63 6.78
C GLU A 107 -14.20 1.18 6.89
N ARG A 108 -14.26 0.42 5.79
CA ARG A 108 -13.80 -0.98 5.77
C ARG A 108 -12.27 -1.05 5.93
N SER A 109 -11.53 -0.21 5.21
CA SER A 109 -10.08 -0.09 5.32
C SER A 109 -9.66 0.35 6.71
N LEU A 110 -10.35 1.32 7.30
CA LEU A 110 -10.09 1.78 8.66
C LEU A 110 -10.30 0.67 9.70
N GLN A 111 -11.35 -0.14 9.57
CA GLN A 111 -11.55 -1.31 10.45
C GLN A 111 -10.42 -2.33 10.31
N ARG A 112 -9.93 -2.58 9.10
CA ARG A 112 -8.83 -3.51 8.84
C ARG A 112 -7.52 -3.03 9.45
N ILE A 113 -7.21 -1.73 9.32
CA ILE A 113 -6.00 -1.13 9.91
C ILE A 113 -6.09 -1.16 11.44
N ASN A 114 -7.26 -0.92 12.02
CA ASN A 114 -7.45 -1.05 13.48
C ASN A 114 -7.29 -2.50 13.97
N ALA A 115 -7.75 -3.49 13.20
CA ALA A 115 -7.51 -4.90 13.53
C ALA A 115 -6.01 -5.24 13.46
N PHE A 116 -5.33 -4.80 12.40
CA PHE A 116 -3.88 -4.97 12.25
C PHE A 116 -3.11 -4.28 13.39
N TRP A 117 -3.52 -3.08 13.79
CA TRP A 117 -2.97 -2.36 14.94
C TRP A 117 -3.10 -3.15 16.24
N ALA A 118 -4.27 -3.75 16.48
CA ALA A 118 -4.49 -4.58 17.65
C ALA A 118 -3.58 -5.82 17.66
N ASP A 119 -3.33 -6.43 16.51
CA ASP A 119 -2.43 -7.58 16.38
C ASP A 119 -0.96 -7.18 16.56
N LEU A 120 -0.53 -6.05 16.00
CA LEU A 120 0.80 -5.47 16.22
C LEU A 120 1.08 -5.23 17.71
N ARG A 121 0.11 -4.66 18.43
CA ARG A 121 0.22 -4.40 19.88
C ARG A 121 0.33 -5.67 20.71
N LYS A 122 -0.26 -6.77 20.26
CA LYS A 122 -0.19 -8.09 20.91
C LYS A 122 1.08 -8.87 20.55
N GLY A 123 1.89 -8.37 19.61
CA GLY A 123 3.06 -9.08 19.09
C GLY A 123 2.71 -10.31 18.25
N ALA A 124 1.51 -10.35 17.66
CA ALA A 124 1.01 -11.45 16.84
C ALA A 124 1.47 -11.38 15.37
N VAL A 125 2.21 -10.33 15.01
CA VAL A 125 2.81 -10.04 13.70
C VAL A 125 4.32 -10.19 13.78
#